data_AF-A0A3C1YH78-F1
#
_entry.id   AF-A0A3C1YH78-F1
#
_cell.length_a   1.000
_cell.length_b   1.000
_cell.length_c   1.000
_cell.angle_alpha   90.00
_cell.angle_beta   90.00
_cell.angle_gamma   90.00
#
_symmetry.space_group_name_H-M   'P 1'
#
loop_
_entity.id
_entity.type
_entity.pdbx_description
1 polymer ?
#
loop_
_entity_poly.entity_id
_entity_poly.type
_entity_poly.pdbx_seq_one_letter_code
_entity_poly.pdbx_strand_id
1 'polypeptide(L)' 'MLSEVSIDRVYLACGATDLRKSIDGLAVLVKEGFELDPFSHCLFVFCCMLKKR' A
#
# COMPACT_ATOMS: atom_id res chain seq x y z
N MET A 1 14.75 -10.56 -13.44
CA MET A 1 14.21 -11.61 -12.58
C MET A 1 14.01 -10.99 -11.22
N LEU A 2 12.78 -10.92 -10.71
CA LEU A 2 12.56 -10.58 -9.31
C LEU A 2 13.14 -11.73 -8.49
N SER A 3 14.33 -11.52 -7.93
CA SER A 3 14.90 -12.37 -6.88
C SER A 3 13.82 -12.64 -5.84
N GLU A 4 13.69 -13.88 -5.35
CA GLU A 4 12.70 -14.28 -4.34
C GLU A 4 12.64 -13.23 -3.21
N VAL A 5 11.67 -12.31 -3.30
CA VAL A 5 11.44 -11.33 -2.26
C VAL A 5 10.70 -12.10 -1.18
N SER A 6 11.39 -12.40 -0.07
CA SER A 6 10.73 -12.88 1.14
C SER A 6 9.82 -11.76 1.64
N ILE A 7 8.54 -11.86 1.27
CA ILE A 7 7.51 -10.96 1.77
C ILE A 7 7.13 -11.47 3.16
N ASP A 8 7.47 -10.70 4.19
CA ASP A 8 7.16 -11.10 5.56
C ASP A 8 5.66 -10.94 5.85
N ARG A 9 5.05 -9.87 5.34
CA ARG A 9 3.65 -9.52 5.62
C ARG A 9 2.97 -8.82 4.45
N VAL A 10 1.67 -9.02 4.33
CA VAL A 10 0.82 -8.34 3.35
C VAL A 10 -0.25 -7.55 4.10
N TYR A 11 -0.35 -6.26 3.80
CA TYR A 11 -1.33 -5.34 4.38
C TYR A 11 -2.33 -4.91 3.31
N LEU A 12 -3.62 -5.13 3.57
CA LEU A 12 -4.71 -4.66 2.72
C LEU A 12 -5.31 -3.39 3.31
N ALA A 13 -5.21 -2.28 2.60
CA ALA A 13 -5.89 -1.05 2.97
C ALA A 13 -7.40 -1.20 2.70
N CYS A 14 -8.16 -1.49 3.76
CA CYS A 14 -9.62 -1.57 3.71
C CYS A 14 -10.24 -0.17 3.56
N GLY A 15 -10.58 0.22 2.34
CA GLY A 15 -11.28 1.47 2.06
C GLY A 15 -10.95 2.05 0.70
N ALA A 16 -11.60 3.17 0.36
CA ALA A 16 -11.27 3.93 -0.83
C ALA A 16 -9.93 4.64 -0.63
N THR A 17 -8.88 4.19 -1.32
CA THR A 17 -7.59 4.87 -1.33
C THR A 17 -7.44 5.66 -2.62
N ASP A 18 -7.06 6.93 -2.52
CA ASP A 18 -6.76 7.74 -3.70
C ASP A 18 -5.38 7.36 -4.27
N LEU A 19 -5.37 6.50 -5.29
CA LEU A 19 -4.14 6.09 -5.98
C LEU A 19 -3.51 7.22 -6.83
N ARG A 20 -4.17 8.38 -6.98
CA ARG A 20 -3.58 9.55 -7.68
C ARG A 20 -2.48 10.22 -6.87
N LYS A 21 -2.31 9.84 -5.60
CA LYS A 21 -1.23 10.33 -4.72
C LYS A 21 0.18 9.81 -5.10
N SER A 22 0.28 8.95 -6.12
CA SER A 22 1.52 8.30 -6.55
C SER A 22 2.18 7.50 -5.41
N ILE A 23 3.35 6.89 -5.69
CA ILE A 23 4.02 6.03 -4.71
C ILE A 23 4.42 6.81 -3.44
N ASP A 24 4.91 8.04 -3.57
CA ASP A 24 5.36 8.85 -2.45
C ASP A 24 4.21 9.23 -1.51
N GLY A 25 3.06 9.63 -2.07
CA GLY A 25 1.89 9.97 -1.26
C GLY A 25 1.23 8.74 -0.63
N LEU A 26 1.35 7.56 -1.25
CA LEU A 26 0.96 6.29 -0.62
C LEU A 26 1.92 5.90 0.50
N ALA A 27 3.23 6.12 0.36
CA ALA A 27 4.21 5.87 1.41
C ALA A 27 3.96 6.75 2.65
N VAL A 28 3.60 8.02 2.46
CA VAL A 28 3.15 8.91 3.55
C VAL A 28 1.90 8.37 4.22
N LEU A 29 0.93 7.84 3.45
CA LEU A 29 -0.28 7.25 4.01
C LEU A 29 0.01 5.98 4.83
N VAL A 30 0.96 5.15 4.39
CA VAL A 30 1.43 3.99 5.16
C VAL A 30 2.07 4.40 6.46
N LYS A 31 2.95 5.40 6.42
CA LYS A 31 3.70 5.88 7.57
C LYS A 31 2.83 6.62 8.59
N GLU A 32 2.08 7.62 8.14
CA GLU A 32 1.33 8.52 9.03
C GLU A 32 -0.10 8.01 9.29
N GLY A 33 -0.71 7.31 8.32
CA GLY A 33 -2.08 6.84 8.42
C GLY A 33 -2.23 5.45 9.05
N PHE A 34 -1.30 4.54 8.76
CA PHE A 34 -1.31 3.18 9.30
C PHE A 34 -0.22 2.94 10.35
N GLU A 35 0.66 3.92 10.61
CA GLU A 35 1.78 3.80 11.57
C GLU A 35 2.73 2.62 11.24
N LEU A 36 2.87 2.31 9.95
CA LEU A 36 3.73 1.23 9.44
C LEU A 36 4.94 1.78 8.68
N ASP A 37 6.01 0.99 8.58
CA ASP A 37 7.18 1.36 7.79
C ASP A 37 6.98 1.01 6.31
N PRO A 38 6.87 1.99 5.39
CA PRO A 38 6.72 1.73 3.95
C PRO A 38 7.96 1.09 3.30
N PHE A 39 9.12 1.13 3.96
CA PHE A 39 10.36 0.54 3.47
C PHE A 39 10.64 -0.86 4.02
N SER A 40 9.77 -1.38 4.88
CA SER A 40 9.86 -2.75 5.39
C SER A 40 9.62 -3.77 4.28
N HIS A 41 10.01 -5.04 4.50
CA HIS A 41 9.78 -6.16 3.58
C HIS A 41 8.30 -6.63 3.58
N CYS A 42 7.38 -5.67 3.45
CA CYS A 42 5.95 -5.87 3.47
C CYS A 42 5.31 -5.39 2.16
N LEU A 43 4.24 -6.07 1.74
CA LEU A 43 3.48 -5.68 0.58
C LEU A 43 2.23 -4.90 1.01
N PHE A 44 2.04 -3.70 0.47
CA PHE A 44 0.85 -2.89 0.71
C PHE A 44 -0.08 -2.95 -0.50
N VAL A 45 -1.31 -3.45 -0.29
CA VAL A 45 -2.34 -3.57 -1.32
C VAL A 45 -3.39 -2.49 -1.07
N PHE A 46 -3.62 -1.65 -2.06
CA PHE A 46 -4.60 -0.57 -1.99
C PHE A 46 -5.75 -0.83 -2.95
N CYS A 47 -6.98 -0.72 -2.45
CA CYS A 47 -8.17 -0.85 -3.29
C CYS A 47 -8.57 0.51 -3.87
N CYS A 48 -8.60 0.57 -5.21
CA CYS A 48 -9.24 1.65 -5.94
C CYS A 48 -10.74 1.37 -6.00
N MET A 49 -11.54 2.05 -5.18
CA MET A 49 -12.99 1.93 -5.21
C MET A 49 -13.55 2.71 -6.40
N LEU A 50 -13.44 2.16 -7.61
CA LEU A 50 -14.28 2.60 -8.73
C LEU A 50 -15.71 2.15 -8.41
N LYS A 51 -16.58 3.10 -8.07
CA LYS A 51 -18.02 2.85 -7.94
C LYS A 51 -18.49 2.21 -9.25
N LYS A 52 -18.82 0.91 -9.23
CA LYS A 52 -19.62 0.30 -10.29
C LYS A 52 -20.97 1.04 -10.29
N ARG A 53 -21.24 1.74 -11.40
CA ARG A 53 -22.62 2.09 -11.78
C ARG A 53 -23.34 0.84 -12.23
#